data_AF-A0A8J8DDS5-F1
#
_entry.id   AF-A0A8J8DDS5-F1
#
_cell.length_a   1.000
_cell.length_b   1.000
_cell.length_c   1.000
_cell.angle_alpha   90.00
_cell.angle_beta   90.00
_cell.angle_gamma   90.00
#
_symmetry.space_group_name_H-M   'P 1'
#
loop_
_entity.id
_entity.type
_entity.pdbx_description
1 polymer ?
#
loop_
_entity_poly.entity_id
_entity_poly.type
_entity_poly.pdbx_seq_one_letter_code
_entity_poly.pdbx_strand_id
1 'polypeptide(L)'
;MWARIEEHLDEYPARKRVVRLFLRYGLKVTEDARIKCGDIEVSYTKISKALGIDRRVVKETATMILKIPELREIFTRLEPTPHLKYAGRHLGYGVIEIEAEPRAVGMLAKVASKIAERGRKLYKFHCVSLCVGVCHGEATHAEAGC
;
A
#
# COMPACT_ATOMS: atom_id res chain seq x y z
N MET A 1 -2.21 5.76 13.39
CA MET A 1 -2.34 6.54 12.14
C MET A 1 -3.56 6.10 11.32
N TRP A 2 -3.70 4.82 10.97
CA TRP A 2 -4.89 4.32 10.24
C TRP A 2 -6.21 4.57 10.96
N ALA A 3 -6.27 4.39 12.29
CA ALA A 3 -7.46 4.69 13.07
C ALA A 3 -7.96 6.13 12.83
N ARG A 4 -7.04 7.11 12.74
CA ARG A 4 -7.37 8.52 12.43
C ARG A 4 -7.86 8.71 11.00
N ILE A 5 -7.35 7.94 10.04
CA ILE A 5 -7.85 7.94 8.65
C ILE A 5 -9.25 7.30 8.60
N GLU A 6 -9.47 6.21 9.34
CA GLU A 6 -10.76 5.52 9.42
C GLU A 6 -11.83 6.36 10.13
N GLU A 7 -11.48 7.12 11.17
CA GLU A 7 -12.38 8.08 11.83
C GLU A 7 -13.04 9.05 10.85
N HIS A 8 -12.33 9.49 9.80
CA HIS A 8 -12.88 10.37 8.77
C HIS A 8 -13.72 9.66 7.70
N LEU A 9 -13.76 8.31 7.71
CA LEU A 9 -14.28 7.48 6.62
C LEU A 9 -15.30 6.42 7.06
N ASP A 10 -15.50 6.21 8.37
CA ASP A 10 -16.33 5.13 8.90
C ASP A 10 -17.81 5.26 8.54
N GLU A 11 -18.32 6.50 8.40
CA GLU A 11 -19.68 6.75 7.92
C GLU A 11 -19.85 6.52 6.40
N TYR A 12 -18.76 6.33 5.65
CA TYR A 12 -18.75 6.28 4.19
C TYR A 12 -17.99 5.07 3.63
N PRO A 13 -18.58 3.86 3.63
CA PRO A 13 -17.90 2.62 3.23
C PRO A 13 -17.34 2.68 1.79
N ALA A 14 -18.03 3.33 0.87
CA ALA A 14 -17.55 3.50 -0.50
C ALA A 14 -16.29 4.39 -0.58
N ARG A 15 -16.21 5.46 0.22
CA ARG A 15 -15.03 6.35 0.27
C ARG A 15 -13.84 5.62 0.92
N LYS A 16 -14.10 4.83 1.96
CA LYS A 16 -13.09 3.96 2.60
C LYS A 16 -12.44 3.00 1.60
N ARG A 17 -13.22 2.41 0.69
CA ARG A 17 -12.70 1.55 -0.40
C ARG A 17 -11.81 2.32 -1.38
N VAL A 18 -12.17 3.56 -1.74
CA VAL A 18 -11.35 4.42 -2.61
C VAL A 18 -10.01 4.74 -1.95
N VAL A 19 -10.03 5.17 -0.69
CA VAL A 19 -8.83 5.49 0.09
C VAL A 19 -7.90 4.28 0.24
N ARG A 20 -8.45 3.11 0.54
CA ARG A 20 -7.69 1.84 0.58
C ARG A 20 -7.03 1.54 -0.76
N LEU A 21 -7.72 1.78 -1.88
CA LEU A 21 -7.16 1.59 -3.21
C LEU A 21 -6.00 2.56 -3.48
N PHE A 22 -6.15 3.83 -3.10
CA PHE A 22 -5.10 4.83 -3.29
C PHE A 22 -3.83 4.45 -2.53
N LEU A 23 -3.95 4.05 -1.26
CA LEU A 23 -2.80 3.62 -0.46
C LEU A 23 -2.15 2.35 -1.01
N ARG A 24 -2.97 1.36 -1.41
CA ARG A 24 -2.47 0.09 -1.93
C ARG A 24 -1.60 0.25 -3.17
N TYR A 25 -1.96 1.18 -4.06
CA TYR A 25 -1.25 1.41 -5.32
C TYR A 25 -0.35 2.64 -5.31
N GLY A 26 -0.27 3.37 -4.18
CA GLY A 26 0.47 4.63 -4.10
C GLY A 26 -0.08 5.71 -5.04
N LEU A 27 -1.40 5.79 -5.21
CA LEU A 27 -2.03 6.83 -6.03
C LEU A 27 -2.05 8.15 -5.28
N LYS A 28 -1.44 9.18 -5.85
CA LYS A 28 -1.46 10.53 -5.30
C LYS A 28 -2.67 11.32 -5.76
N VAL A 29 -3.13 12.20 -4.89
CA VAL A 29 -4.13 13.23 -5.21
C VAL A 29 -3.40 14.55 -5.39
N THR A 30 -3.55 15.18 -6.55
CA THR A 30 -2.95 16.49 -6.83
C THR A 30 -3.82 17.60 -6.26
N GLU A 31 -3.27 18.82 -6.19
CA GLU A 31 -3.97 19.98 -5.62
C GLU A 31 -5.26 20.36 -6.38
N ASP A 32 -5.34 20.03 -7.67
CA ASP A 32 -6.53 20.14 -8.52
C ASP A 32 -7.47 18.91 -8.42
N ALA A 33 -7.31 18.10 -7.37
CA ALA A 33 -8.06 16.89 -7.06
C ALA A 33 -7.95 15.75 -8.08
N ARG A 34 -7.01 15.82 -9.03
CA ARG A 34 -6.77 14.73 -10.00
C ARG A 34 -5.97 13.61 -9.34
N ILE A 35 -6.03 12.41 -9.92
CA ILE A 35 -5.38 11.22 -9.37
C ILE A 35 -4.24 10.84 -10.28
N LYS A 36 -3.05 10.62 -9.72
CA LYS A 36 -1.87 10.20 -10.45
C LYS A 36 -1.23 8.95 -9.88
N CYS A 37 -0.69 8.12 -10.76
CA CYS A 37 0.23 7.03 -10.45
C CYS A 37 1.61 7.46 -10.95
N GLY A 38 2.46 7.98 -10.06
CA GLY A 38 3.68 8.69 -10.47
C GLY A 38 3.31 9.93 -11.29
N ASP A 39 3.76 10.00 -12.54
CA ASP A 39 3.41 11.09 -13.46
C ASP A 39 2.21 10.80 -14.37
N ILE A 40 1.70 9.57 -14.32
CA ILE A 40 0.58 9.13 -15.17
C ILE A 40 -0.73 9.51 -14.50
N GLU A 41 -1.59 10.23 -15.22
CA GLU A 41 -2.91 10.54 -14.72
C GLU A 41 -3.89 9.36 -14.86
N VAL A 42 -4.63 9.09 -13.79
CA VAL A 42 -5.63 8.04 -13.72
C VAL A 42 -7.03 8.65 -13.62
N SER A 43 -7.84 8.46 -14.66
CA SER A 43 -9.21 8.99 -14.69
C SER A 43 -10.09 8.40 -13.57
N TYR A 44 -10.98 9.21 -12.99
CA TYR A 44 -11.99 8.74 -12.03
C TYR A 44 -12.83 7.58 -12.55
N THR A 45 -13.17 7.58 -13.84
CA THR A 45 -14.00 6.54 -14.48
C THR A 45 -13.32 5.17 -14.45
N LYS A 46 -12.01 5.09 -14.64
CA LYS A 46 -11.28 3.81 -14.57
C LYS A 46 -11.24 3.28 -13.14
N ILE A 47 -11.02 4.16 -12.16
CA ILE A 47 -11.00 3.80 -10.74
C ILE A 47 -12.39 3.35 -10.28
N SER A 48 -13.43 4.08 -10.68
CA SER A 48 -14.81 3.78 -10.32
C SER A 48 -15.25 2.43 -10.88
N LYS A 49 -14.88 2.11 -12.13
CA LYS A 49 -15.10 0.80 -12.73
C LYS A 49 -14.35 -0.31 -11.99
N ALA A 50 -13.08 -0.09 -11.64
CA ALA A 50 -12.29 -1.07 -10.88
C ALA A 50 -12.87 -1.36 -9.49
N LEU A 51 -13.53 -0.37 -8.88
CA LEU A 51 -14.19 -0.52 -7.57
C LEU A 51 -15.68 -0.88 -7.67
N GLY A 52 -16.29 -0.86 -8.85
CA GLY A 52 -17.75 -1.02 -8.99
C GLY A 52 -18.55 0.03 -8.22
N ILE A 53 -18.08 1.28 -8.18
CA ILE A 53 -18.77 2.40 -7.52
C ILE A 53 -19.03 3.54 -8.50
N ASP A 54 -19.89 4.49 -8.12
CA ASP A 54 -20.14 5.68 -8.92
C ASP A 54 -18.88 6.58 -8.99
N ARG A 55 -18.60 7.15 -10.17
CA ARG A 55 -17.44 8.01 -10.41
C ARG A 55 -17.44 9.29 -9.56
N ARG A 56 -18.62 9.78 -9.16
CA ARG A 56 -18.79 10.95 -8.29
C ARG A 56 -18.23 10.67 -6.91
N VAL A 57 -18.39 9.46 -6.39
CA VAL A 57 -17.81 9.05 -5.10
C VAL A 57 -16.29 9.16 -5.13
N VAL A 58 -15.64 8.75 -6.23
CA VAL A 58 -14.17 8.88 -6.39
C VAL A 58 -13.76 10.35 -6.39
N LYS A 59 -14.46 11.19 -7.16
CA LYS A 59 -14.17 12.63 -7.25
C LYS A 59 -14.37 13.33 -5.90
N GLU A 60 -15.49 13.08 -5.24
CA GLU A 60 -15.79 13.63 -3.92
C GLU A 60 -14.77 13.19 -2.87
N THR A 61 -14.33 11.93 -2.93
CA THR A 61 -13.29 11.43 -2.03
C THR A 61 -11.97 12.18 -2.24
N ALA A 62 -11.55 12.38 -3.49
CA ALA A 62 -10.34 13.15 -3.78
C ALA A 62 -10.45 14.61 -3.27
N THR A 63 -11.59 15.26 -3.47
CA THR A 63 -11.82 16.61 -2.94
C THR A 63 -11.85 16.64 -1.40
N MET A 64 -12.45 15.63 -0.75
CA MET A 64 -12.48 15.53 0.71
C MET A 64 -11.08 15.32 1.29
N ILE A 65 -10.26 14.46 0.67
CA ILE A 65 -8.85 14.26 1.04
C ILE A 65 -8.10 15.59 1.11
N LEU A 66 -8.29 16.48 0.13
CA LEU A 66 -7.61 17.79 0.11
C LEU A 66 -8.12 18.77 1.16
N LYS A 67 -9.36 18.60 1.63
CA LYS A 67 -9.95 19.46 2.67
C LYS A 67 -9.49 19.11 4.08
N ILE A 68 -9.10 17.85 4.30
CA ILE A 68 -8.63 17.36 5.60
C ILE A 68 -7.09 17.45 5.61
N PRO A 69 -6.48 18.35 6.39
CA PRO A 69 -5.04 18.60 6.36
C PRO A 69 -4.19 17.33 6.53
N GLU A 70 -4.58 16.44 7.43
CA GLU A 70 -3.87 15.19 7.72
C GLU A 70 -3.90 14.22 6.53
N LEU A 71 -5.05 14.13 5.84
CA LEU A 71 -5.15 13.29 4.64
C LEU A 71 -4.39 13.93 3.49
N ARG A 72 -4.54 15.24 3.29
CA ARG A 72 -3.83 15.97 2.24
C ARG A 72 -2.33 15.75 2.31
N GLU A 73 -1.74 15.84 3.51
CA GLU A 73 -0.30 15.65 3.70
C GLU A 73 0.18 14.25 3.25
N ILE A 74 -0.64 13.23 3.49
CA ILE A 74 -0.33 11.84 3.10
C ILE A 74 -0.55 11.65 1.60
N PHE A 75 -1.74 11.95 1.10
CA PHE A 75 -2.17 11.59 -0.25
C PHE A 75 -1.55 12.45 -1.35
N THR A 76 -1.05 13.64 -1.05
CA THR A 76 -0.29 14.45 -2.03
C THR A 76 1.13 13.95 -2.24
N ARG A 77 1.67 13.15 -1.30
CA ARG A 77 3.05 12.63 -1.30
C ARG A 77 3.16 11.15 -1.61
N LEU A 78 2.05 10.46 -1.89
CA LEU A 78 2.07 9.05 -2.25
C LEU A 78 2.83 8.83 -3.56
N GLU A 79 3.65 7.78 -3.59
CA GLU A 79 4.36 7.37 -4.79
C GLU A 79 4.14 5.86 -5.02
N PRO A 80 3.88 5.43 -6.26
CA PRO A 80 3.67 4.02 -6.57
C PRO A 80 4.97 3.24 -6.39
N THR A 81 4.87 2.03 -5.83
CA THR A 81 6.01 1.10 -5.74
C THR A 81 5.68 -0.21 -6.46
N PRO A 82 6.57 -0.72 -7.31
CA PRO A 82 6.35 -2.02 -7.97
C PRO A 82 6.44 -3.17 -6.97
N HIS A 83 5.46 -4.06 -7.00
CA HIS A 83 5.48 -5.30 -6.24
C HIS A 83 6.15 -6.42 -7.06
N LEU A 84 7.33 -6.85 -6.63
CA LEU A 84 8.20 -7.72 -7.42
C LEU A 84 8.07 -9.22 -7.11
N LYS A 85 7.08 -9.65 -6.32
CA LYS A 85 6.89 -11.06 -5.92
C LYS A 85 7.01 -12.06 -7.06
N TYR A 86 6.29 -11.80 -8.16
CA TYR A 86 6.25 -12.72 -9.31
C TYR A 86 7.24 -12.34 -10.42
N ALA A 87 7.61 -11.06 -10.53
CA ALA A 87 8.45 -10.56 -11.62
C ALA A 87 9.94 -10.52 -11.27
N GLY A 88 10.29 -10.48 -9.98
CA GLY A 88 11.67 -10.24 -9.53
C GLY A 88 12.66 -11.28 -10.04
N ARG A 89 12.27 -12.56 -10.10
CA ARG A 89 13.12 -13.64 -10.64
C ARG A 89 13.51 -13.39 -12.10
N HIS A 90 12.58 -12.88 -12.92
CA HIS A 90 12.87 -12.55 -14.33
C HIS A 90 13.79 -11.33 -14.48
N LEU A 91 13.92 -10.51 -13.43
CA LEU A 91 14.84 -9.37 -13.37
C LEU A 91 16.19 -9.74 -12.74
N GLY A 92 16.44 -11.03 -12.45
CA GLY A 92 17.65 -11.49 -11.77
C GLY A 92 17.69 -11.20 -10.26
N TYR A 93 16.55 -10.84 -9.66
CA TYR A 93 16.44 -10.60 -8.23
C TYR A 93 15.98 -11.86 -7.48
N GLY A 94 16.66 -12.16 -6.37
CA GLY A 94 16.10 -13.01 -5.32
C GLY A 94 15.07 -12.22 -4.53
N VAL A 95 13.83 -12.70 -4.49
CA VAL A 95 12.75 -12.05 -3.74
C VAL A 95 12.44 -12.89 -2.51
N ILE A 96 12.49 -12.25 -1.34
CA ILE A 96 12.10 -12.86 -0.07
C ILE A 96 10.92 -12.06 0.46
N GLU A 97 9.76 -12.70 0.53
CA GLU A 97 8.59 -12.16 1.19
C GLU A 97 8.57 -12.67 2.65
N ILE A 98 8.44 -11.74 3.59
CA ILE A 98 8.41 -12.04 5.01
C ILE A 98 7.04 -11.64 5.51
N GLU A 99 6.20 -12.62 5.79
CA GLU A 99 4.98 -12.41 6.55
C GLU A 99 5.29 -12.60 8.03
N ALA A 100 5.19 -11.50 8.78
CA ALA A 100 5.48 -11.49 10.20
C ALA A 100 4.24 -11.13 10.99
N GLU A 101 3.97 -11.87 12.06
CA GLU A 101 2.97 -11.45 13.03
C GLU A 101 3.38 -10.10 13.65
N PRO A 102 2.42 -9.17 13.86
CA PRO A 102 2.73 -7.85 14.42
C PRO A 102 3.47 -7.86 15.76
N ARG A 103 3.41 -8.97 16.50
CA ARG A 103 4.04 -9.16 17.81
C ARG A 103 5.46 -9.73 17.75
N ALA A 104 5.91 -10.19 16.58
CA ALA A 104 7.21 -10.82 16.41
C ALA A 104 8.34 -9.79 16.29
N VAL A 105 8.72 -9.20 17.44
CA VAL A 105 9.83 -8.23 17.52
C VAL A 105 11.15 -8.88 17.06
N GLY A 106 11.92 -8.15 16.27
CA GLY A 106 13.24 -8.58 15.82
C GLY A 106 13.25 -9.57 14.65
N MET A 107 12.10 -9.92 14.07
CA MET A 107 12.07 -10.85 12.93
C MET A 107 12.82 -10.28 11.70
N LEU A 108 12.67 -8.98 11.42
CA LEU A 108 13.42 -8.30 10.36
C LEU A 108 14.93 -8.36 10.59
N ALA A 109 15.37 -8.13 11.84
CA ALA A 109 16.77 -8.21 12.21
C ALA A 109 17.31 -9.64 12.02
N LYS A 110 16.57 -10.66 12.47
CA LYS A 110 16.91 -12.08 12.28
C LYS A 110 17.06 -12.43 10.80
N VAL A 111 16.12 -12.03 9.96
CA VAL A 111 16.18 -12.32 8.53
C VAL A 111 17.33 -11.59 7.86
N ALA A 112 17.53 -10.30 8.16
CA ALA A 112 18.65 -9.53 7.65
C ALA A 112 20.01 -10.15 8.03
N SER A 113 20.19 -10.55 9.30
CA SER A 113 21.39 -11.24 9.76
C SER A 113 21.62 -12.55 9.01
N LYS A 114 20.57 -13.37 8.82
CA LYS A 114 20.69 -14.64 8.10
C LYS A 114 21.05 -14.47 6.62
N ILE A 115 20.56 -13.41 5.99
CA ILE A 115 20.91 -13.04 4.61
C ILE A 115 22.40 -12.64 4.55
N ALA A 116 22.86 -11.82 5.51
CA ALA A 116 24.24 -11.36 5.58
C ALA A 116 25.23 -12.52 5.85
N GLU A 117 24.92 -13.44 6.75
CA GLU A 117 25.72 -14.65 7.04
C GLU A 117 25.97 -15.51 5.79
N ARG A 118 25.01 -15.52 4.85
CA ARG A 118 25.12 -16.25 3.56
C ARG A 118 25.84 -15.46 2.47
N GLY A 119 26.42 -14.29 2.81
CA GLY A 119 27.13 -13.43 1.86
C GLY A 119 26.24 -12.82 0.77
N ARG A 120 24.91 -12.78 0.97
CA ARG A 120 23.96 -12.19 0.02
C ARG A 120 23.78 -10.71 0.31
N LYS A 121 23.77 -9.88 -0.73
CA LYS A 121 23.53 -8.43 -0.63
C LYS A 121 22.03 -8.15 -0.60
N LEU A 122 21.59 -7.29 0.33
CA LEU A 122 20.22 -6.80 0.40
C LEU A 122 20.15 -5.44 -0.29
N TYR A 123 19.44 -5.35 -1.42
CA TYR A 123 19.40 -4.13 -2.24
C TYR A 123 18.23 -3.21 -1.90
N LYS A 124 17.07 -3.79 -1.58
CA LYS A 124 15.86 -3.04 -1.25
C LYS A 124 15.00 -3.87 -0.32
N PHE A 125 14.57 -3.26 0.79
CA PHE A 125 13.56 -3.83 1.66
C PHE A 125 12.26 -3.07 1.45
N HIS A 126 11.20 -3.79 1.11
CA HIS A 126 9.87 -3.21 1.03
C HIS A 126 8.96 -3.91 2.04
N CYS A 127 8.68 -3.21 3.14
CA CYS A 127 7.72 -3.69 4.11
C CYS A 127 6.32 -3.45 3.54
N VAL A 128 5.62 -4.51 3.14
CA VAL A 128 4.21 -4.41 2.69
C VAL A 128 3.25 -4.37 3.90
N SER A 129 3.76 -4.55 5.12
CA SER A 129 2.94 -4.45 6.31
C SER A 129 2.57 -3.00 6.62
N LEU A 130 1.38 -2.59 6.15
CA LEU A 130 0.55 -1.71 6.96
C LEU A 130 0.16 -2.51 8.21
N CYS A 131 1.00 -2.49 9.25
CA CYS A 131 0.63 -2.97 10.58
C CYS A 131 -0.46 -2.04 11.12
N VAL A 132 -1.69 -2.23 10.66
CA VAL A 132 -2.86 -1.56 11.20
C VAL A 132 -4.08 -2.45 11.13
N GLY A 133 -4.28 -3.18 12.22
CA GLY A 133 -5.61 -3.50 12.74
C GLY A 133 -6.54 -4.32 11.87
N VAL A 134 -6.09 -5.45 11.32
CA VAL A 134 -7.03 -6.53 10.96
C VAL A 134 -6.59 -7.80 11.67
N CYS A 135 -7.18 -8.01 12.84
CA CYS A 135 -7.19 -9.30 13.51
C CYS A 135 -8.04 -10.28 12.68
N HIS A 136 -7.63 -11.55 12.70
CA HIS A 136 -8.31 -12.78 12.21
C HIS A 136 -7.87 -13.29 10.83
N GLY A 137 -7.16 -14.42 10.84
CA GLY A 137 -6.88 -15.26 9.67
C GLY A 137 -5.56 -16.01 9.81
N GLU A 138 -5.62 -17.34 9.79
CA GLU A 138 -4.54 -18.30 10.05
C GLU A 138 -3.39 -18.30 9.03
N ALA A 139 -2.26 -18.84 9.48
CA ALA A 139 -0.94 -18.90 8.84
C ALA A 139 -0.88 -19.72 7.53
N THR A 140 0.09 -19.42 6.66
CA THR A 140 0.68 -20.44 5.78
C THR A 140 2.13 -20.12 5.42
N HIS A 141 2.89 -21.19 5.19
CA HIS A 141 4.35 -21.29 5.14
C HIS A 141 5.06 -20.36 4.13
N ALA A 142 6.24 -19.88 4.52
CA ALA A 142 7.22 -19.26 3.63
C ALA A 142 7.89 -20.35 2.75
N GLU A 143 7.48 -20.47 1.50
CA GLU A 143 8.24 -21.21 0.50
C GLU A 143 9.38 -20.33 -0.06
N ALA A 144 10.60 -20.65 0.33
CA ALA A 144 11.80 -20.12 -0.30
C ALA A 144 12.00 -20.79 -1.66
N GLY A 145 11.47 -20.17 -2.73
CA GLY A 145 11.83 -20.54 -4.10
C GLY A 145 13.24 -20.04 -4.41
N CYS A 146 14.26 -20.85 -4.11
CA CYS A 146 15.62 -20.65 -4.62
C CYS A 146 15.73 -21.07 -6.09
#